data_AF-A0A954X4S5-F1
#
_entry.id   AF-A0A954X4S5-F1
#
_cell.length_a   1.000
_cell.length_b   1.000
_cell.length_c   1.000
_cell.angle_alpha   90.00
_cell.angle_beta   90.00
_cell.angle_gamma   90.00
#
_symmetry.space_group_name_H-M   'P 1'
#
loop_
_entity.id
_entity.type
_entity.pdbx_description
1 polymer ?
#
loop_
_entity_poly.entity_id
_entity_poly.type
_entity_poly.pdbx_seq_one_letter_code
_entity_poly.pdbx_strand_id
1 'polypeptide(L)'
;MRNLKIPPGACHVYRMQRLFPVAANFVYLLTLAANAAFAQPAKSDAASALDALIEEAWQFELDESPSFAMHVGDPRGADQLGSEKLADIERRNDRRQQFLDRLQKIDRASLARPNQINYDIFQRELENSLAEFRFQTHLTPITNRSGFHIWFPELAEQSPLRTVTDYENYIARLRGFRLYAREHIELMRQGVEAGQVLPAIVLEGYEGSITPHIVDDVTKSLLYRPLERMPESFSETDRERLTAAATEAIRESVVPGYRDFLQYMRDDYVPAARGSIGASALPNGRDFYRHRVRQFTTLDITPEQVHEIGLNEVQRIRKEMETIAANAGYNDRYADFLDFLRTDEQFYASTPEQLQAEVALILKRMDGRLPELFGRLPRMPYGLKQVPAYIAPKTTSAYYMMPSGDGRRAGYYFINTYNLKSRPLFEMEALSLHEAVPGHHLQLALQQELDDLPAFRRFNNVTAFVEGWALYAERLGLEVGFYQDPYRDFGRLSFEMWRACR
;
A
#
# COMPACT_ATOMS: atom_id res chain seq x y z
N MET A 1 26.87 -26.94 50.83
CA MET A 1 27.48 -28.22 51.28
C MET A 1 27.03 -29.34 50.34
N ARG A 2 27.97 -30.21 49.92
CA ARG A 2 27.88 -31.31 48.91
C ARG A 2 27.81 -30.80 47.46
N ASN A 3 28.89 -30.65 46.67
CA ASN A 3 29.98 -31.54 46.19
C ASN A 3 29.52 -32.81 45.46
N LEU A 4 29.82 -32.89 44.14
CA LEU A 4 30.47 -33.99 43.37
C LEU A 4 30.14 -33.81 41.86
N LYS A 5 31.03 -33.35 40.98
CA LYS A 5 32.20 -33.97 40.29
C LYS A 5 31.85 -35.01 39.18
N ILE A 6 32.43 -34.72 38.01
CA ILE A 6 32.47 -35.34 36.66
C ILE A 6 33.19 -36.72 36.65
N PRO A 7 33.10 -37.59 35.61
CA PRO A 7 34.10 -37.58 34.51
C PRO A 7 33.61 -38.03 33.09
N PRO A 8 34.47 -37.97 32.05
CA PRO A 8 34.14 -37.98 30.62
C PRO A 8 34.55 -39.25 29.83
N GLY A 9 34.15 -39.34 28.56
CA GLY A 9 34.69 -40.28 27.55
C GLY A 9 33.91 -40.16 26.23
N ALA A 10 34.43 -40.36 25.03
CA ALA A 10 35.78 -40.64 24.54
C ALA A 10 35.83 -40.27 23.04
N CYS A 11 37.05 -40.05 22.56
CA CYS A 11 37.44 -39.63 21.21
C CYS A 11 37.48 -40.83 20.25
N HIS A 12 37.12 -40.66 18.97
CA HIS A 12 37.76 -41.44 17.89
C HIS A 12 37.95 -40.62 16.62
N VAL A 13 39.23 -40.47 16.29
CA VAL A 13 39.83 -39.99 15.06
C VAL A 13 39.84 -41.13 14.04
N TYR A 14 39.54 -40.85 12.76
CA TYR A 14 40.27 -41.50 11.67
C TYR A 14 40.68 -40.46 10.62
N ARG A 15 41.99 -40.38 10.46
CA ARG A 15 42.76 -39.58 9.50
C ARG A 15 43.21 -40.57 8.43
N MET A 16 43.04 -40.24 7.15
CA MET A 16 43.80 -40.91 6.09
C MET A 16 44.37 -39.85 5.14
N GLN A 17 45.67 -39.62 5.31
CA GLN A 17 46.55 -38.92 4.38
C GLN A 17 47.23 -39.96 3.49
N ARG A 18 47.46 -39.61 2.21
CA ARG A 18 48.67 -39.86 1.39
C ARG A 18 48.38 -39.33 -0.02
N LEU A 19 48.94 -38.18 -0.42
CA LEU A 19 50.30 -37.92 -0.94
C LEU A 19 50.40 -38.09 -2.48
N PHE A 20 50.53 -36.91 -3.14
CA PHE A 20 51.15 -36.52 -4.42
C PHE A 20 52.35 -37.40 -4.89
N PRO A 21 52.85 -37.37 -6.17
CA PRO A 21 53.23 -36.15 -6.95
C PRO A 21 53.16 -36.25 -8.53
N VAL A 22 52.95 -35.14 -9.28
CA VAL A 22 53.89 -34.21 -9.99
C VAL A 22 54.26 -34.57 -11.45
N ALA A 23 54.33 -33.50 -12.27
CA ALA A 23 55.01 -33.27 -13.57
C ALA A 23 54.11 -33.34 -14.81
N ALA A 24 53.87 -32.34 -15.67
CA ALA A 24 54.55 -31.10 -16.16
C ALA A 24 54.99 -31.21 -17.64
N ASN A 25 54.41 -30.32 -18.47
CA ASN A 25 54.87 -29.75 -19.76
C ASN A 25 55.01 -30.72 -20.97
N PHE A 26 54.64 -30.41 -22.23
CA PHE A 26 55.01 -29.26 -23.05
C PHE A 26 54.15 -29.18 -24.34
N VAL A 27 54.19 -28.00 -24.96
CA VAL A 27 53.52 -27.46 -26.15
C VAL A 27 53.98 -28.06 -27.50
N TYR A 28 53.08 -28.18 -28.51
CA TYR A 28 53.23 -27.82 -29.95
C TYR A 28 51.87 -28.12 -30.67
N LEU A 29 51.02 -27.13 -30.98
CA LEU A 29 50.91 -26.31 -32.22
C LEU A 29 50.26 -27.01 -33.46
N LEU A 30 49.15 -26.40 -33.89
CA LEU A 30 48.60 -26.22 -35.25
C LEU A 30 47.89 -27.38 -35.98
N THR A 31 46.56 -27.26 -36.06
CA THR A 31 45.72 -27.36 -37.29
C THR A 31 44.37 -26.66 -36.97
N LEU A 32 44.24 -25.35 -37.21
CA LEU A 32 43.63 -24.71 -38.39
C LEU A 32 42.19 -25.17 -38.74
N ALA A 33 41.28 -24.20 -38.53
CA ALA A 33 40.07 -23.92 -39.29
C ALA A 33 38.88 -24.90 -39.21
N ALA A 34 37.91 -24.57 -38.35
CA ALA A 34 36.52 -24.27 -38.74
C ALA A 34 35.64 -24.18 -37.48
N ASN A 35 35.40 -22.94 -37.02
CA ASN A 35 34.16 -22.46 -36.38
C ASN A 35 34.47 -21.14 -35.67
N ALA A 36 34.79 -20.13 -36.47
CA ALA A 36 34.48 -18.77 -36.05
C ALA A 36 32.95 -18.63 -36.04
N ALA A 37 32.45 -18.01 -34.96
CA ALA A 37 31.14 -17.42 -34.82
C ALA A 37 29.92 -18.35 -34.67
N PHE A 38 29.78 -18.97 -33.50
CA PHE A 38 28.54 -18.80 -32.73
C PHE A 38 28.83 -17.82 -31.58
N ALA A 39 29.19 -16.59 -31.93
CA ALA A 39 28.86 -15.50 -31.03
C ALA A 39 27.34 -15.46 -31.00
N GLN A 40 26.75 -15.53 -29.82
CA GLN A 40 25.33 -15.34 -29.58
C GLN A 40 25.19 -13.91 -29.03
N PRO A 41 25.17 -12.83 -29.84
CA PRO A 41 25.47 -11.50 -29.35
C PRO A 41 24.28 -10.53 -29.47
N ALA A 42 23.03 -11.01 -29.41
CA ALA A 42 21.84 -10.14 -29.50
C ALA A 42 20.87 -10.29 -28.30
N LYS A 43 20.84 -11.46 -27.64
CA LYS A 43 19.91 -11.69 -26.51
C LYS A 43 20.39 -11.08 -25.18
N SER A 44 21.70 -10.89 -25.00
CA SER A 44 22.24 -10.24 -23.80
C SER A 44 22.07 -8.72 -23.85
N ASP A 45 22.11 -8.10 -25.04
CA ASP A 45 22.07 -6.65 -25.20
C ASP A 45 20.67 -6.08 -24.91
N ALA A 46 19.61 -6.68 -25.47
CA ALA A 46 18.23 -6.22 -25.23
C ALA A 46 17.81 -6.35 -23.76
N ALA A 47 18.20 -7.43 -23.08
CA ALA A 47 17.93 -7.62 -21.66
C ALA A 47 18.69 -6.59 -20.81
N SER A 48 19.99 -6.39 -21.06
CA SER A 48 20.77 -5.37 -20.36
C SER A 48 20.26 -3.95 -20.63
N ALA A 49 19.80 -3.64 -21.85
CA ALA A 49 19.20 -2.36 -22.18
C ALA A 49 17.88 -2.13 -21.43
N LEU A 50 17.05 -3.17 -21.29
CA LEU A 50 15.82 -3.11 -20.51
C LEU A 50 16.13 -2.88 -19.02
N ASP A 51 17.04 -3.67 -18.45
CA ASP A 51 17.38 -3.58 -17.04
C ASP A 51 17.98 -2.20 -16.71
N ALA A 52 18.84 -1.66 -17.58
CA ALA A 52 19.39 -0.31 -17.42
C ALA A 52 18.32 0.79 -17.52
N LEU A 53 17.36 0.65 -18.44
CA LEU A 53 16.25 1.61 -18.58
C LEU A 53 15.34 1.60 -17.35
N ILE A 54 15.02 0.41 -16.84
CA ILE A 54 14.21 0.22 -15.63
C ILE A 54 14.92 0.84 -14.42
N GLU A 55 16.22 0.58 -14.27
CA GLU A 55 17.00 1.14 -13.17
C GLU A 55 17.08 2.67 -13.26
N GLU A 56 17.30 3.23 -14.44
CA GLU A 56 17.31 4.68 -14.64
C GLU A 56 15.96 5.33 -14.29
N ALA A 57 14.86 4.69 -14.69
CA ALA A 57 13.52 5.15 -14.34
C ALA A 57 13.24 5.02 -12.84
N TRP A 58 13.70 3.94 -12.21
CA TRP A 58 13.60 3.74 -10.78
C TRP A 58 14.34 4.84 -10.01
N GLN A 59 15.58 5.13 -10.37
CA GLN A 59 16.35 6.21 -9.74
C GLN A 59 15.69 7.57 -9.93
N PHE A 60 15.13 7.82 -11.12
CA PHE A 60 14.39 9.04 -11.41
C PHE A 60 13.14 9.20 -10.51
N GLU A 61 12.34 8.15 -10.32
CA GLU A 61 11.16 8.23 -9.44
C GLU A 61 11.55 8.48 -7.98
N LEU A 62 12.66 7.91 -7.52
CA LEU A 62 13.16 8.16 -6.16
C LEU A 62 13.70 9.59 -5.98
N ASP A 63 14.35 10.17 -7.00
CA ASP A 63 14.81 11.56 -6.97
C ASP A 63 13.64 12.56 -7.00
N GLU A 64 12.58 12.25 -7.74
CA GLU A 64 11.42 13.13 -7.92
C GLU A 64 10.35 12.99 -6.82
N SER A 65 10.36 11.90 -6.05
CA SER A 65 9.38 11.61 -5.01
C SER A 65 10.04 11.27 -3.66
N PRO A 66 10.42 12.28 -2.86
CA PRO A 66 11.07 12.05 -1.56
C PRO A 66 10.24 11.20 -0.58
N SER A 67 8.92 11.34 -0.62
CA SER A 67 8.01 10.52 0.19
C SER A 67 8.04 9.06 -0.21
N PHE A 68 8.07 8.76 -1.52
CA PHE A 68 8.20 7.41 -2.02
C PHE A 68 9.59 6.82 -1.73
N ALA A 69 10.66 7.60 -1.89
CA ALA A 69 12.01 7.17 -1.52
C ALA A 69 12.09 6.70 -0.07
N MET A 70 11.57 7.51 0.86
CA MET A 70 11.50 7.13 2.27
C MET A 70 10.64 5.88 2.51
N HIS A 71 9.53 5.72 1.80
CA HIS A 71 8.66 4.55 1.92
C HIS A 71 9.38 3.24 1.57
N VAL A 72 10.23 3.27 0.54
CA VAL A 72 11.00 2.09 0.10
C VAL A 72 12.33 1.91 0.84
N GLY A 73 12.63 2.80 1.79
CA GLY A 73 13.84 2.74 2.63
C GLY A 73 15.06 3.46 2.07
N ASP A 74 14.89 4.31 1.05
CA ASP A 74 15.94 5.18 0.51
C ASP A 74 15.90 6.55 1.22
N PRO A 75 16.99 7.00 1.87
CA PRO A 75 17.01 8.24 2.64
C PRO A 75 17.16 9.51 1.80
N ARG A 76 17.24 9.42 0.46
CA ARG A 76 17.32 10.62 -0.39
C ARG A 76 16.10 11.51 -0.21
N GLY A 77 16.35 12.82 -0.11
CA GLY A 77 15.30 13.81 0.09
C GLY A 77 14.53 13.67 1.41
N ALA A 78 15.07 12.97 2.42
CA ALA A 78 14.38 12.75 3.70
C ALA A 78 13.92 14.04 4.41
N ASP A 79 14.51 15.18 4.05
CA ASP A 79 14.19 16.53 4.53
C ASP A 79 13.17 17.30 3.66
N GLN A 80 12.60 16.68 2.61
CA GLN A 80 11.77 17.32 1.59
C GLN A 80 10.36 16.70 1.47
N LEU A 81 9.40 17.49 0.96
CA LEU A 81 8.02 17.05 0.66
C LEU A 81 7.77 16.76 -0.83
N GLY A 82 8.72 17.08 -1.72
CA GLY A 82 8.51 17.08 -3.17
C GLY A 82 7.93 18.41 -3.67
N SER A 83 8.13 18.69 -4.96
CA SER A 83 7.58 19.86 -5.64
C SER A 83 6.34 19.47 -6.46
N GLU A 84 5.27 20.24 -6.33
CA GLU A 84 3.99 20.05 -7.03
C GLU A 84 3.66 21.21 -7.96
N LYS A 85 4.66 21.99 -8.36
CA LYS A 85 4.49 22.99 -9.42
C LYS A 85 4.13 22.29 -10.73
N LEU A 86 3.24 22.90 -11.51
CA LEU A 86 2.84 22.38 -12.82
C LEU A 86 4.06 22.08 -13.72
N ALA A 87 5.04 23.00 -13.77
CA ALA A 87 6.25 22.81 -14.58
C ALA A 87 7.08 21.58 -14.17
N ASP A 88 7.08 21.22 -12.88
CA ASP A 88 7.75 20.01 -12.40
C ASP A 88 6.95 18.76 -12.77
N ILE A 89 5.62 18.81 -12.69
CA ILE A 89 4.72 17.73 -13.14
C ILE A 89 4.87 17.50 -14.65
N GLU A 90 4.92 18.55 -15.45
CA GLU A 90 5.16 18.51 -16.90
C GLU A 90 6.52 17.89 -17.22
N ARG A 91 7.60 18.34 -16.56
CA ARG A 91 8.93 17.74 -16.71
C ARG A 91 8.90 16.23 -16.41
N ARG A 92 8.23 15.84 -15.32
CA ARG A 92 8.10 14.42 -14.95
C ARG A 92 7.34 13.62 -16.02
N ASN A 93 6.26 14.17 -16.56
CA ASN A 93 5.51 13.56 -17.64
C ASN A 93 6.37 13.38 -18.90
N ASP A 94 7.08 14.41 -19.33
CA ASP A 94 7.98 14.36 -20.50
C ASP A 94 9.08 13.32 -20.32
N ARG A 95 9.63 13.22 -19.11
CA ARG A 95 10.64 12.21 -18.79
C ARG A 95 10.08 10.79 -18.86
N ARG A 96 8.86 10.56 -18.37
CA ARG A 96 8.17 9.25 -18.51
C ARG A 96 7.88 8.92 -19.97
N GLN A 97 7.53 9.90 -20.79
CA GLN A 97 7.37 9.70 -22.24
C GLN A 97 8.69 9.25 -22.88
N GLN A 98 9.80 9.90 -22.54
CA GLN A 98 11.13 9.48 -23.03
C GLN A 98 11.49 8.05 -22.62
N PHE A 99 11.13 7.61 -21.41
CA PHE A 99 11.31 6.23 -21.00
C PHE A 99 10.46 5.26 -21.82
N LEU A 100 9.19 5.61 -22.09
CA LEU A 100 8.31 4.78 -22.92
C LEU A 100 8.83 4.67 -24.36
N ASP A 101 9.29 5.76 -24.95
CA ASP A 101 9.85 5.79 -26.31
C ASP A 101 11.13 4.94 -26.41
N ARG A 102 11.94 4.90 -25.34
CA ARG A 102 13.12 4.03 -25.26
C ARG A 102 12.75 2.57 -25.06
N LEU A 103 11.74 2.30 -24.22
CA LEU A 103 11.24 0.95 -23.98
C LEU A 103 10.73 0.32 -25.28
N GLN A 104 9.95 1.06 -26.07
CA GLN A 104 9.37 0.59 -27.33
C GLN A 104 10.42 0.28 -28.43
N LYS A 105 11.66 0.72 -28.27
CA LYS A 105 12.79 0.36 -29.16
C LYS A 105 13.40 -1.00 -28.81
N ILE A 106 13.10 -1.56 -27.64
CA ILE A 106 13.56 -2.87 -27.21
C ILE A 106 12.61 -3.92 -27.77
N ASP A 107 13.13 -4.84 -28.58
CA ASP A 107 12.32 -5.94 -29.12
C ASP A 107 11.92 -6.91 -28.01
N ARG A 108 10.66 -6.81 -27.56
CA ARG A 108 10.07 -7.69 -26.55
C ARG A 108 10.22 -9.17 -26.89
N ALA A 109 10.14 -9.56 -28.17
CA ALA A 109 10.23 -10.98 -28.57
C ALA A 109 11.64 -11.55 -28.40
N SER A 110 12.66 -10.69 -28.36
CA SER A 110 14.05 -11.08 -28.11
C SER A 110 14.35 -11.36 -26.63
N LEU A 111 13.49 -10.90 -25.71
CA LEU A 111 13.64 -11.04 -24.27
C LEU A 111 13.25 -12.43 -23.77
N ALA A 112 13.93 -12.91 -22.73
CA ALA A 112 13.48 -14.09 -21.97
C ALA A 112 12.15 -13.80 -21.25
N ARG A 113 11.40 -14.85 -20.91
CA ARG A 113 10.05 -14.71 -20.31
C ARG A 113 10.01 -13.80 -19.06
N PRO A 114 10.95 -13.88 -18.10
CA PRO A 114 10.97 -12.95 -16.96
C PRO A 114 11.13 -11.48 -17.37
N ASN A 115 12.01 -11.19 -18.33
CA ASN A 115 12.21 -9.82 -18.84
C ASN A 115 11.01 -9.35 -19.67
N GLN A 116 10.30 -10.23 -20.38
CA GLN A 116 9.03 -9.86 -21.03
C GLN A 116 7.98 -9.41 -20.02
N ILE A 117 7.91 -10.07 -18.85
CA ILE A 117 7.00 -9.66 -17.77
C ILE A 117 7.40 -8.29 -17.22
N ASN A 118 8.69 -8.06 -16.98
CA ASN A 118 9.18 -6.75 -16.53
C ASN A 118 8.88 -5.66 -17.57
N TYR A 119 9.11 -5.94 -18.85
CA TYR A 119 8.77 -5.07 -19.97
C TYR A 119 7.27 -4.70 -19.97
N ASP A 120 6.38 -5.70 -19.86
CA ASP A 120 4.92 -5.49 -19.92
C ASP A 120 4.41 -4.66 -18.74
N ILE A 121 4.90 -4.96 -17.53
CA ILE A 121 4.52 -4.22 -16.32
C ILE A 121 5.01 -2.78 -16.41
N PHE A 122 6.28 -2.58 -16.78
CA PHE A 122 6.88 -1.26 -16.87
C PHE A 122 6.23 -0.40 -17.96
N GLN A 123 5.93 -0.99 -19.13
CA GLN A 123 5.17 -0.32 -20.18
C GLN A 123 3.81 0.15 -19.66
N ARG A 124 3.07 -0.73 -18.96
CA ARG A 124 1.77 -0.39 -18.39
C ARG A 124 1.87 0.75 -17.36
N GLU A 125 2.88 0.78 -16.51
CA GLU A 125 3.08 1.85 -15.53
C GLU A 125 3.34 3.20 -16.19
N LEU A 126 4.20 3.24 -17.21
CA LEU A 126 4.46 4.45 -17.98
C LEU A 126 3.20 4.93 -18.72
N GLU A 127 2.50 4.03 -19.41
CA GLU A 127 1.25 4.35 -20.11
C GLU A 127 0.17 4.87 -19.16
N ASN A 128 0.03 4.27 -17.98
CA ASN A 128 -0.90 4.75 -16.97
C ASN A 128 -0.50 6.15 -16.47
N SER A 129 0.77 6.38 -16.16
CA SER A 129 1.26 7.68 -15.69
C SER A 129 1.04 8.80 -16.72
N LEU A 130 1.30 8.52 -18.00
CA LEU A 130 1.03 9.44 -19.10
C LEU A 130 -0.47 9.69 -19.28
N ALA A 131 -1.30 8.67 -19.05
CA ALA A 131 -2.75 8.81 -19.09
C ALA A 131 -3.31 9.65 -17.93
N GLU A 132 -2.80 9.47 -16.70
CA GLU A 132 -3.13 10.31 -15.54
C GLU A 132 -2.89 11.79 -15.85
N PHE A 133 -1.72 12.12 -16.42
CA PHE A 133 -1.38 13.48 -16.81
C PHE A 133 -2.33 14.00 -17.91
N ARG A 134 -2.58 13.21 -18.95
CA ARG A 134 -3.52 13.56 -20.04
C ARG A 134 -4.94 13.82 -19.54
N PHE A 135 -5.40 13.06 -18.55
CA PHE A 135 -6.70 13.26 -17.90
C PHE A 135 -6.68 14.32 -16.79
N GLN A 136 -5.54 15.02 -16.62
CA GLN A 136 -5.38 16.13 -15.69
C GLN A 136 -5.68 15.78 -14.22
N THR A 137 -5.42 14.54 -13.81
CA THR A 137 -5.73 14.11 -12.43
C THR A 137 -4.90 14.85 -11.38
N HIS A 138 -3.75 15.39 -11.77
CA HIS A 138 -2.93 16.28 -10.94
C HIS A 138 -3.64 17.58 -10.53
N LEU A 139 -4.68 18.01 -11.26
CA LEU A 139 -5.47 19.20 -10.91
C LEU A 139 -6.50 18.95 -9.79
N THR A 140 -6.71 17.69 -9.41
CA THR A 140 -7.60 17.31 -8.31
C THR A 140 -6.83 16.46 -7.29
N PRO A 141 -5.86 17.04 -6.56
CA PRO A 141 -4.95 16.29 -5.68
C PRO A 141 -5.58 15.91 -4.32
N ILE A 142 -6.91 16.02 -4.21
CA ILE A 142 -7.67 15.64 -3.01
C ILE A 142 -8.88 14.79 -3.41
N THR A 143 -9.34 13.99 -2.45
CA THR A 143 -10.62 13.27 -2.47
C THR A 143 -11.26 13.39 -1.08
N ASN A 144 -12.42 12.76 -0.86
CA ASN A 144 -13.01 12.66 0.47
C ASN A 144 -12.25 11.72 1.43
N ARG A 145 -11.26 10.97 0.95
CA ARG A 145 -10.51 9.96 1.73
C ARG A 145 -9.00 10.12 1.68
N SER A 146 -8.48 11.02 0.85
CA SER A 146 -7.05 11.15 0.60
C SER A 146 -6.71 12.56 0.13
N GLY A 147 -5.48 12.98 0.35
CA GLY A 147 -4.96 14.25 -0.11
C GLY A 147 -3.80 14.71 0.75
N PHE A 148 -3.05 15.70 0.28
CA PHE A 148 -1.88 16.21 1.00
C PHE A 148 -2.18 16.60 2.45
N HIS A 149 -3.36 17.20 2.69
CA HIS A 149 -3.84 17.64 4.00
C HIS A 149 -4.18 16.48 4.95
N ILE A 150 -4.56 15.31 4.42
CA ILE A 150 -4.87 14.09 5.18
C ILE A 150 -3.60 13.28 5.49
N TRP A 151 -2.66 13.21 4.54
CA TRP A 151 -1.44 12.41 4.69
C TRP A 151 -0.36 13.10 5.52
N PHE A 152 -0.26 14.42 5.44
CA PHE A 152 0.80 15.17 6.12
C PHE A 152 0.84 14.97 7.65
N PRO A 153 -0.27 14.89 8.39
CA PRO A 153 -0.27 14.58 9.83
C PRO A 153 0.30 13.21 10.17
N GLU A 154 0.29 12.25 9.24
CA GLU A 154 0.86 10.91 9.44
C GLU A 154 2.39 10.88 9.33
N LEU A 155 3.02 12.00 8.95
CA LEU A 155 4.46 12.14 8.78
C LEU A 155 5.25 11.63 10.00
N ALA A 156 4.72 11.83 11.21
CA ALA A 156 5.32 11.35 12.45
C ALA A 156 5.43 9.82 12.49
N GLU A 157 4.37 9.10 12.12
CA GLU A 157 4.33 7.63 12.13
C GLU A 157 5.14 7.02 10.96
N GLN A 158 5.30 7.79 9.89
CA GLN A 158 6.05 7.40 8.69
C GLN A 158 7.55 7.76 8.76
N SER A 159 7.97 8.52 9.78
CA SER A 159 9.37 8.95 9.95
C SER A 159 10.16 8.03 10.90
N PRO A 160 11.46 7.78 10.66
CA PRO A 160 12.25 6.91 11.53
C PRO A 160 12.37 7.37 12.98
N LEU A 161 12.51 8.69 13.20
CA LEU A 161 12.54 9.38 14.51
C LEU A 161 13.42 8.70 15.59
N ARG A 162 14.63 8.24 15.21
CA ARG A 162 15.57 7.54 16.12
C ARG A 162 16.82 8.37 16.42
N THR A 163 17.23 9.22 15.49
CA THR A 163 18.47 9.99 15.55
C THR A 163 18.19 11.49 15.46
N VAL A 164 19.15 12.31 15.88
CA VAL A 164 19.04 13.78 15.77
C VAL A 164 18.77 14.19 14.31
N THR A 165 19.47 13.58 13.35
CA THR A 165 19.24 13.80 11.92
C THR A 165 17.82 13.44 11.47
N ASP A 166 17.22 12.36 12.01
CA ASP A 166 15.82 12.03 11.68
C ASP A 166 14.84 13.13 12.11
N TYR A 167 15.08 13.72 13.29
CA TYR A 167 14.28 14.85 13.79
C TYR A 167 14.53 16.11 12.96
N GLU A 168 15.76 16.37 12.52
CA GLU A 168 16.07 17.50 11.64
C GLU A 168 15.35 17.37 10.28
N ASN A 169 15.37 16.18 9.69
CA ASN A 169 14.65 15.84 8.45
C ASN A 169 13.13 15.97 8.61
N TYR A 170 12.59 15.51 9.75
CA TYR A 170 11.18 15.72 10.10
C TYR A 170 10.82 17.21 10.19
N ILE A 171 11.62 18.00 10.90
CA ILE A 171 11.38 19.44 11.08
C ILE A 171 11.51 20.21 9.75
N ALA A 172 12.45 19.82 8.87
CA ALA A 172 12.58 20.41 7.54
C ALA A 172 11.28 20.24 6.72
N ARG A 173 10.66 19.05 6.76
CA ARG A 173 9.37 18.80 6.13
C ARG A 173 8.24 19.60 6.79
N LEU A 174 8.25 19.78 8.11
CA LEU A 174 7.31 20.70 8.80
C LEU A 174 7.44 22.14 8.28
N ARG A 175 8.67 22.63 8.09
CA ARG A 175 8.93 23.97 7.53
C ARG A 175 8.46 24.10 6.08
N GLY A 176 8.60 23.04 5.28
CA GLY A 176 8.18 23.02 3.88
C GLY A 176 6.67 23.01 3.65
N PHE A 177 5.86 22.66 4.66
CA PHE A 177 4.43 22.38 4.45
C PHE A 177 3.63 23.53 3.84
N ARG A 178 3.83 24.77 4.28
CA ARG A 178 3.06 25.91 3.74
C ARG A 178 3.26 26.09 2.24
N LEU A 179 4.49 25.93 1.76
CA LEU A 179 4.79 25.98 0.33
C LEU A 179 4.13 24.81 -0.40
N TYR A 180 4.26 23.60 0.14
CA TYR A 180 3.65 22.39 -0.40
C TYR A 180 2.13 22.53 -0.53
N ALA A 181 1.44 23.03 0.49
CA ALA A 181 0.01 23.31 0.46
C ALA A 181 -0.36 24.37 -0.59
N ARG A 182 0.46 25.42 -0.75
CA ARG A 182 0.23 26.46 -1.77
C ARG A 182 0.34 25.90 -3.19
N GLU A 183 1.31 25.05 -3.46
CA GLU A 183 1.47 24.42 -4.79
C GLU A 183 0.25 23.56 -5.13
N HIS A 184 -0.28 22.79 -4.16
CA HIS A 184 -1.52 22.05 -4.33
C HIS A 184 -2.75 22.94 -4.58
N ILE A 185 -2.88 24.03 -3.82
CA ILE A 185 -3.96 25.00 -4.03
C ILE A 185 -3.91 25.57 -5.44
N GLU A 186 -2.71 25.83 -5.98
CA GLU A 186 -2.55 26.34 -7.33
C GLU A 186 -2.98 25.34 -8.41
N LEU A 187 -2.65 24.06 -8.24
CA LEU A 187 -3.19 23.00 -9.10
C LEU A 187 -4.72 22.92 -9.03
N MET A 188 -5.28 23.03 -7.83
CA MET A 188 -6.74 23.02 -7.64
C MET A 188 -7.43 24.21 -8.29
N ARG A 189 -6.82 25.41 -8.29
CA ARG A 189 -7.35 26.58 -9.01
C ARG A 189 -7.44 26.32 -10.51
N GLN A 190 -6.38 25.78 -11.09
CA GLN A 190 -6.39 25.36 -12.48
C GLN A 190 -7.41 24.24 -12.73
N GLY A 191 -7.61 23.34 -11.76
CA GLY A 191 -8.67 22.34 -11.79
C GLY A 191 -10.07 22.94 -11.87
N VAL A 192 -10.34 23.99 -11.08
CA VAL A 192 -11.60 24.74 -11.16
C VAL A 192 -11.79 25.36 -12.54
N GLU A 193 -10.76 26.01 -13.09
CA GLU A 193 -10.81 26.60 -14.43
C GLU A 193 -11.01 25.56 -15.54
N ALA A 194 -10.41 24.37 -15.39
CA ALA A 194 -10.52 23.26 -16.32
C ALA A 194 -11.80 22.42 -16.14
N GLY A 195 -12.62 22.69 -15.12
CA GLY A 195 -13.80 21.88 -14.78
C GLY A 195 -13.48 20.51 -14.15
N GLN A 196 -12.24 20.31 -13.68
CA GLN A 196 -11.78 19.15 -12.93
C GLN A 196 -12.03 19.35 -11.43
N VAL A 197 -13.29 19.26 -11.02
CA VAL A 197 -13.72 19.54 -9.64
C VAL A 197 -14.49 18.37 -9.05
N LEU A 198 -14.34 18.15 -7.74
CA LEU A 198 -15.07 17.11 -7.01
C LEU A 198 -16.59 17.41 -6.94
N PRO A 199 -17.43 16.36 -6.84
CA PRO A 199 -18.85 16.52 -6.53
C PRO A 199 -19.10 17.22 -5.19
N ALA A 200 -20.12 18.07 -5.10
CA ALA A 200 -20.49 18.75 -3.85
C ALA A 200 -20.78 17.76 -2.70
N ILE A 201 -21.45 16.65 -3.00
CA ILE A 201 -21.83 15.63 -2.01
C ILE A 201 -20.62 14.99 -1.31
N VAL A 202 -19.46 14.90 -1.98
CA VAL A 202 -18.26 14.30 -1.36
C VAL A 202 -17.46 15.31 -0.54
N LEU A 203 -17.81 16.60 -0.62
CA LEU A 203 -17.20 17.68 0.15
C LEU A 203 -17.97 17.98 1.43
N GLU A 204 -19.10 17.35 1.72
CA GLU A 204 -19.81 17.56 2.98
C GLU A 204 -18.90 17.22 4.19
N GLY A 205 -18.69 18.18 5.08
CA GLY A 205 -17.84 18.04 6.26
C GLY A 205 -16.34 17.98 5.98
N TYR A 206 -15.88 18.43 4.81
CA TYR A 206 -14.46 18.49 4.43
C TYR A 206 -13.61 19.23 5.49
N GLU A 207 -14.17 20.23 6.17
CA GLU A 207 -13.49 21.04 7.19
C GLU A 207 -12.95 20.18 8.33
N GLY A 208 -13.59 19.06 8.63
CA GLY A 208 -13.16 18.13 9.67
C GLY A 208 -11.89 17.35 9.32
N SER A 209 -11.33 17.51 8.12
CA SER A 209 -10.01 17.00 7.73
C SER A 209 -8.91 18.08 7.78
N ILE A 210 -9.29 19.33 8.06
CA ILE A 210 -8.41 20.51 7.98
C ILE A 210 -8.31 21.19 9.34
N THR A 211 -9.46 21.52 9.95
CA THR A 211 -9.54 22.29 11.20
C THR A 211 -8.82 21.69 12.40
N PRO A 212 -8.72 20.35 12.59
CA PRO A 212 -7.95 19.78 13.71
C PRO A 212 -6.45 20.12 13.68
N HIS A 213 -5.92 20.56 12.54
CA HIS A 213 -4.51 20.93 12.36
C HIS A 213 -4.26 22.43 12.52
N ILE A 214 -5.31 23.23 12.72
CA ILE A 214 -5.23 24.67 12.98
C ILE A 214 -5.34 24.87 14.49
N VAL A 215 -4.19 24.80 15.18
CA VAL A 215 -4.12 24.92 16.64
C VAL A 215 -3.56 26.27 17.07
N ASP A 216 -4.10 26.83 18.15
CA ASP A 216 -3.53 28.02 18.80
C ASP A 216 -2.34 27.66 19.69
N ASP A 217 -2.44 26.49 20.33
CA ASP A 217 -1.39 25.89 21.13
C ASP A 217 -0.71 24.76 20.34
N VAL A 218 0.53 25.00 19.94
CA VAL A 218 1.36 24.07 19.15
C VAL A 218 1.49 22.70 19.80
N THR A 219 1.45 22.61 21.14
CA THR A 219 1.61 21.35 21.87
C THR A 219 0.44 20.40 21.65
N LYS A 220 -0.71 20.92 21.21
CA LYS A 220 -1.90 20.13 20.86
C LYS A 220 -1.86 19.54 19.46
N SER A 221 -0.88 19.92 18.63
CA SER A 221 -0.72 19.38 17.29
C SER A 221 -0.31 17.91 17.33
N LEU A 222 -0.90 17.08 16.46
CA LEU A 222 -0.45 15.69 16.26
C LEU A 222 1.03 15.63 15.86
N LEU A 223 1.51 16.65 15.14
CA LEU A 223 2.88 16.76 14.66
C LEU A 223 3.87 17.22 15.76
N TYR A 224 3.37 17.60 16.94
CA TYR A 224 4.21 17.92 18.11
C TYR A 224 4.58 16.66 18.92
N ARG A 225 3.73 15.63 18.89
CA ARG A 225 3.87 14.39 19.69
C ARG A 225 5.25 13.72 19.62
N PRO A 226 5.96 13.68 18.47
CA PRO A 226 7.33 13.13 18.42
C PRO A 226 8.31 13.76 19.41
N LEU A 227 8.12 15.02 19.78
CA LEU A 227 9.01 15.75 20.69
C LEU A 227 8.87 15.26 22.13
N GLU A 228 7.67 14.81 22.52
CA GLU A 228 7.38 14.24 23.86
C GLU A 228 8.05 12.88 24.08
N ARG A 229 8.51 12.24 23.00
CA ARG A 229 9.04 10.88 22.99
C ARG A 229 10.47 10.82 22.43
N MET A 230 11.20 11.93 22.48
CA MET A 230 12.60 11.97 22.04
C MET A 230 13.47 10.95 22.78
N PRO A 231 14.33 10.18 22.08
CA PRO A 231 15.17 9.15 22.69
C PRO A 231 16.00 9.67 23.87
N GLU A 232 16.04 8.94 24.98
CA GLU A 232 16.79 9.31 26.20
C GLU A 232 18.28 9.58 25.95
N SER A 233 18.84 9.03 24.87
CA SER A 233 20.21 9.27 24.42
C SER A 233 20.49 10.68 23.87
N PHE A 234 19.47 11.49 23.60
CA PHE A 234 19.65 12.85 23.09
C PHE A 234 20.13 13.80 24.18
N SER A 235 21.10 14.65 23.85
CA SER A 235 21.59 15.69 24.76
C SER A 235 20.51 16.71 25.08
N GLU A 236 20.60 17.38 26.24
CA GLU A 236 19.66 18.45 26.60
C GLU A 236 19.67 19.58 25.56
N THR A 237 20.86 19.93 25.07
CA THR A 237 21.03 20.93 24.01
C THR A 237 20.30 20.55 22.72
N ASP A 238 20.37 19.27 22.30
CA ASP A 238 19.62 18.81 21.13
C ASP A 238 18.12 18.80 21.38
N ARG A 239 17.67 18.37 22.57
CA ARG A 239 16.25 18.38 22.95
C ARG A 239 15.66 19.77 22.90
N GLU A 240 16.32 20.75 23.51
CA GLU A 240 15.91 22.16 23.50
C GLU A 240 15.87 22.72 22.06
N ARG A 241 16.94 22.51 21.29
CA ARG A 241 17.06 23.00 19.91
C ARG A 241 16.00 22.40 18.99
N LEU A 242 15.80 21.08 19.02
CA LEU A 242 14.82 20.39 18.18
C LEU A 242 13.39 20.76 18.57
N THR A 243 13.10 20.89 19.87
CA THR A 243 11.79 21.33 20.35
C THR A 243 11.46 22.74 19.87
N ALA A 244 12.40 23.68 20.01
CA ALA A 244 12.22 25.05 19.55
C ALA A 244 12.00 25.10 18.02
N ALA A 245 12.82 24.39 17.26
CA ALA A 245 12.75 24.36 15.80
C ALA A 245 11.44 23.72 15.28
N ALA A 246 10.98 22.64 15.90
CA ALA A 246 9.71 22.00 15.55
C ALA A 246 8.51 22.88 15.94
N THR A 247 8.56 23.52 17.11
CA THR A 247 7.54 24.47 17.58
C THR A 247 7.37 25.63 16.61
N GLU A 248 8.48 26.22 16.17
CA GLU A 248 8.50 27.28 15.16
C GLU A 248 7.92 26.77 13.83
N ALA A 249 8.37 25.61 13.34
CA ALA A 249 7.90 25.06 12.08
C ALA A 249 6.39 24.78 12.08
N ILE A 250 5.83 24.27 13.19
CA ILE A 250 4.39 24.05 13.34
C ILE A 250 3.64 25.38 13.34
N ARG A 251 4.12 26.37 14.09
CA ARG A 251 3.47 27.67 14.24
C ARG A 251 3.49 28.50 12.95
N GLU A 252 4.63 28.52 12.27
CA GLU A 252 4.90 29.46 11.16
C GLU A 252 4.66 28.84 9.77
N SER A 253 4.68 27.51 9.65
CA SER A 253 4.45 26.83 8.38
C SER A 253 3.23 25.93 8.41
N VAL A 254 3.15 24.98 9.34
CA VAL A 254 2.06 23.98 9.33
C VAL A 254 0.69 24.62 9.52
N VAL A 255 0.49 25.33 10.64
CA VAL A 255 -0.79 25.95 10.98
C VAL A 255 -1.22 26.96 9.90
N PRO A 256 -0.35 27.88 9.41
CA PRO A 256 -0.69 28.76 8.30
C PRO A 256 -1.01 28.02 7.00
N GLY A 257 -0.30 26.94 6.66
CA GLY A 257 -0.60 26.13 5.46
C GLY A 257 -2.00 25.53 5.50
N TYR A 258 -2.43 25.01 6.65
CA TYR A 258 -3.80 24.52 6.83
C TYR A 258 -4.84 25.65 6.81
N ARG A 259 -4.52 26.84 7.33
CA ARG A 259 -5.39 28.03 7.24
C ARG A 259 -5.56 28.49 5.78
N ASP A 260 -4.47 28.58 5.04
CA ASP A 260 -4.46 28.94 3.62
C ASP A 260 -5.34 27.95 2.82
N PHE A 261 -5.22 26.65 3.10
CA PHE A 261 -6.03 25.62 2.46
C PHE A 261 -7.52 25.67 2.88
N LEU A 262 -7.83 25.84 4.16
CA LEU A 262 -9.22 25.97 4.64
C LEU A 262 -9.92 27.15 3.97
N GLN A 263 -9.24 28.29 3.87
CA GLN A 263 -9.78 29.48 3.26
C GLN A 263 -10.11 29.23 1.78
N TYR A 264 -9.16 28.69 1.01
CA TYR A 264 -9.38 28.37 -0.40
C TYR A 264 -10.53 27.37 -0.60
N MET A 265 -10.60 26.33 0.23
CA MET A 265 -11.69 25.36 0.13
C MET A 265 -13.06 26.01 0.35
N ARG A 266 -13.16 26.89 1.36
CA ARG A 266 -14.40 27.60 1.70
C ARG A 266 -14.80 28.62 0.65
N ASP A 267 -13.85 29.42 0.20
CA ASP A 267 -14.12 30.64 -0.59
C ASP A 267 -14.20 30.33 -2.10
N ASP A 268 -13.46 29.33 -2.58
CA ASP A 268 -13.30 29.06 -4.02
C ASP A 268 -13.72 27.64 -4.42
N TYR A 269 -13.13 26.60 -3.79
CA TYR A 269 -13.26 25.23 -4.31
C TYR A 269 -14.64 24.60 -4.07
N VAL A 270 -15.19 24.71 -2.86
CA VAL A 270 -16.52 24.17 -2.53
C VAL A 270 -17.63 24.89 -3.28
N PRO A 271 -17.63 26.23 -3.41
CA PRO A 271 -18.57 26.93 -4.29
C PRO A 271 -18.51 26.48 -5.75
N ALA A 272 -17.35 26.06 -6.24
CA ALA A 272 -17.16 25.53 -7.59
C ALA A 272 -17.52 24.03 -7.75
N ALA A 273 -17.87 23.35 -6.65
CA ALA A 273 -18.14 21.92 -6.68
C ALA A 273 -19.32 21.56 -7.58
N ARG A 274 -19.17 20.46 -8.32
CA ARG A 274 -20.18 20.05 -9.29
C ARG A 274 -21.34 19.30 -8.63
N GLY A 275 -22.56 19.50 -9.14
CA GLY A 275 -23.74 18.77 -8.67
C GLY A 275 -23.81 17.32 -9.18
N SER A 276 -23.10 16.99 -10.25
CA SER A 276 -23.04 15.63 -10.80
C SER A 276 -22.09 14.74 -10.00
N ILE A 277 -22.43 13.45 -9.85
CA ILE A 277 -21.66 12.51 -9.02
C ILE A 277 -20.71 11.61 -9.81
N GLY A 278 -21.05 11.30 -11.06
CA GLY A 278 -20.26 10.39 -11.91
C GLY A 278 -19.04 11.08 -12.51
N ALA A 279 -17.93 10.35 -12.65
CA ALA A 279 -16.74 10.81 -13.36
C ALA A 279 -17.01 11.08 -14.86
N SER A 280 -18.05 10.45 -15.42
CA SER A 280 -18.52 10.67 -16.80
C SER A 280 -18.91 12.12 -17.11
N ALA A 281 -19.18 12.94 -16.08
CA ALA A 281 -19.50 14.36 -16.22
C ALA A 281 -18.27 15.28 -16.16
N LEU A 282 -17.06 14.74 -15.94
CA LEU A 282 -15.81 15.48 -16.09
C LEU A 282 -15.48 15.71 -17.58
N PRO A 283 -14.62 16.68 -17.92
CA PRO A 283 -14.04 16.76 -19.26
C PRO A 283 -13.39 15.43 -19.67
N ASN A 284 -13.75 14.89 -20.84
CA ASN A 284 -13.36 13.55 -21.30
C ASN A 284 -13.69 12.41 -20.32
N GLY A 285 -14.71 12.60 -19.46
CA GLY A 285 -14.99 11.75 -18.31
C GLY A 285 -15.31 10.29 -18.63
N ARG A 286 -15.91 9.99 -19.80
CA ARG A 286 -16.17 8.59 -20.21
C ARG A 286 -14.89 7.86 -20.58
N ASP A 287 -13.96 8.53 -21.26
CA ASP A 287 -12.66 7.95 -21.59
C ASP A 287 -11.77 7.83 -20.36
N PHE A 288 -11.85 8.82 -19.47
CA PHE A 288 -11.23 8.74 -18.14
C PHE A 288 -11.74 7.51 -17.37
N TYR A 289 -13.05 7.31 -17.30
CA TYR A 289 -13.63 6.17 -16.58
C TYR A 289 -13.28 4.82 -17.24
N ARG A 290 -13.27 4.74 -18.58
CA ARG A 290 -12.77 3.56 -19.30
C ARG A 290 -11.31 3.27 -18.98
N HIS A 291 -10.47 4.30 -18.93
CA HIS A 291 -9.08 4.17 -18.51
C HIS A 291 -8.96 3.71 -17.06
N ARG A 292 -9.77 4.23 -16.12
CA ARG A 292 -9.84 3.72 -14.74
C ARG A 292 -10.19 2.23 -14.70
N VAL A 293 -11.19 1.79 -15.48
CA VAL A 293 -11.55 0.36 -15.57
C VAL A 293 -10.34 -0.45 -16.03
N ARG A 294 -9.66 -0.08 -17.12
CA ARG A 294 -8.46 -0.79 -17.58
C ARG A 294 -7.32 -0.76 -16.56
N GLN A 295 -7.10 0.38 -15.90
CA GLN A 295 -6.07 0.55 -14.88
C GLN A 295 -6.33 -0.39 -13.69
N PHE A 296 -7.55 -0.40 -13.15
CA PHE A 296 -7.87 -1.17 -11.95
C PHE A 296 -8.13 -2.66 -12.22
N THR A 297 -8.66 -3.03 -13.39
CA THR A 297 -8.93 -4.44 -13.75
C THR A 297 -7.76 -5.09 -14.47
N THR A 298 -6.86 -4.31 -15.07
CA THR A 298 -5.80 -4.75 -16.00
C THR A 298 -6.29 -5.37 -17.31
N LEU A 299 -7.61 -5.35 -17.55
CA LEU A 299 -8.25 -5.96 -18.70
C LEU A 299 -8.72 -4.89 -19.69
N ASP A 300 -8.79 -5.27 -20.96
CA ASP A 300 -9.44 -4.47 -22.00
C ASP A 300 -10.95 -4.78 -22.03
N ILE A 301 -11.65 -4.37 -20.97
CA ILE A 301 -13.10 -4.52 -20.82
C ILE A 301 -13.78 -3.17 -20.65
N THR A 302 -15.02 -3.06 -21.12
CA THR A 302 -15.80 -1.83 -21.00
C THR A 302 -16.43 -1.71 -19.61
N PRO A 303 -16.73 -0.48 -19.15
CA PRO A 303 -17.50 -0.28 -17.92
C PRO A 303 -18.84 -1.05 -17.89
N GLU A 304 -19.50 -1.17 -19.03
CA GLU A 304 -20.76 -1.91 -19.17
C GLU A 304 -20.56 -3.42 -18.97
N GLN A 305 -19.44 -3.98 -19.46
CA GLN A 305 -19.10 -5.38 -19.21
C GLN A 305 -18.81 -5.63 -17.72
N VAL A 306 -18.11 -4.70 -17.05
CA VAL A 306 -17.89 -4.78 -15.59
C VAL A 306 -19.23 -4.76 -14.85
N HIS A 307 -20.14 -3.87 -15.24
CA HIS A 307 -21.45 -3.78 -14.61
C HIS A 307 -22.25 -5.08 -14.76
N GLU A 308 -22.26 -5.67 -15.95
CA GLU A 308 -22.95 -6.94 -16.21
C GLU A 308 -22.34 -8.10 -15.40
N ILE A 309 -21.01 -8.16 -15.28
CA ILE A 309 -20.34 -9.14 -14.40
C ILE A 309 -20.81 -8.95 -12.95
N GLY A 310 -20.84 -7.71 -12.45
CA GLY A 310 -21.33 -7.40 -11.11
C GLY A 310 -22.76 -7.85 -10.86
N LEU A 311 -23.68 -7.59 -11.79
CA LEU A 311 -25.08 -8.03 -11.70
C LEU A 311 -25.21 -9.56 -11.61
N ASN A 312 -24.42 -10.28 -12.42
CA ASN A 312 -24.41 -11.74 -12.40
C ASN A 312 -23.84 -12.30 -11.10
N GLU A 313 -22.77 -11.71 -10.58
CA GLU A 313 -22.16 -12.11 -9.30
C GLU A 313 -23.09 -11.80 -8.12
N VAL A 314 -23.76 -10.64 -8.09
CA VAL A 314 -24.79 -10.33 -7.08
C VAL A 314 -25.88 -11.41 -7.07
N GLN A 315 -26.38 -11.82 -8.23
CA GLN A 315 -27.40 -12.88 -8.31
C GLN A 315 -26.86 -14.23 -7.82
N ARG A 316 -25.63 -14.60 -8.18
CA ARG A 316 -25.00 -15.85 -7.74
C ARG A 316 -24.82 -15.88 -6.23
N ILE A 317 -24.22 -14.84 -5.66
CA ILE A 317 -23.92 -14.74 -4.22
C ILE A 317 -25.23 -14.71 -3.44
N ARG A 318 -26.26 -14.00 -3.91
CA ARG A 318 -27.57 -13.97 -3.26
C ARG A 318 -28.19 -15.37 -3.09
N LYS A 319 -28.11 -16.22 -4.12
CA LYS A 319 -28.62 -17.60 -4.05
C LYS A 319 -27.84 -18.44 -3.03
N GLU A 320 -26.54 -18.24 -2.93
CA GLU A 320 -25.70 -18.93 -1.94
C GLU A 320 -26.05 -18.48 -0.51
N MET A 321 -26.22 -17.17 -0.31
CA MET A 321 -26.68 -16.60 0.97
C MET A 321 -28.06 -17.13 1.40
N GLU A 322 -29.00 -17.27 0.46
CA GLU A 322 -30.32 -17.88 0.72
C GLU A 322 -30.23 -19.35 1.10
N THR A 323 -29.31 -20.10 0.48
CA THR A 323 -29.03 -21.50 0.82
C THR A 323 -28.49 -21.62 2.25
N ILE A 324 -27.57 -20.74 2.65
CA ILE A 324 -27.04 -20.70 4.02
C ILE A 324 -28.16 -20.38 5.03
N ALA A 325 -29.00 -19.39 4.74
CA ALA A 325 -30.14 -19.05 5.59
C ALA A 325 -31.11 -20.23 5.75
N ALA A 326 -31.42 -20.94 4.67
CA ALA A 326 -32.24 -22.15 4.70
C ALA A 326 -31.64 -23.24 5.59
N ASN A 327 -30.34 -23.51 5.44
CA ASN A 327 -29.59 -24.47 6.27
C ASN A 327 -29.54 -24.06 7.76
N ALA A 328 -29.60 -22.76 8.06
CA ALA A 328 -29.71 -22.23 9.42
C ALA A 328 -31.15 -22.28 9.99
N GLY A 329 -32.12 -22.85 9.28
CA GLY A 329 -33.51 -22.98 9.73
C GLY A 329 -34.44 -21.84 9.29
N TYR A 330 -34.00 -20.97 8.38
CA TYR A 330 -34.76 -19.84 7.85
C TYR A 330 -35.25 -20.09 6.41
N ASN A 331 -35.77 -21.29 6.14
CA ASN A 331 -36.38 -21.64 4.85
C ASN A 331 -37.42 -20.59 4.44
N ASP A 332 -37.26 -19.99 3.25
CA ASP A 332 -38.11 -18.91 2.71
C ASP A 332 -38.25 -17.67 3.61
N ARG A 333 -37.39 -17.52 4.62
CA ARG A 333 -37.40 -16.43 5.62
C ARG A 333 -36.08 -15.67 5.68
N TYR A 334 -35.51 -15.38 4.51
CA TYR A 334 -34.23 -14.68 4.39
C TYR A 334 -34.22 -13.32 5.10
N ALA A 335 -35.33 -12.57 5.05
CA ALA A 335 -35.42 -11.28 5.73
C ALA A 335 -35.33 -11.42 7.26
N ASP A 336 -35.99 -12.42 7.84
CA ASP A 336 -35.92 -12.71 9.28
C ASP A 336 -34.50 -13.12 9.70
N PHE A 337 -33.80 -13.87 8.84
CA PHE A 337 -32.40 -14.24 9.07
C PHE A 337 -31.48 -13.00 9.09
N LEU A 338 -31.67 -12.06 8.16
CA LEU A 338 -30.94 -10.79 8.16
C LEU A 338 -31.23 -9.94 9.41
N ASP A 339 -32.49 -9.90 9.84
CA ASP A 339 -32.89 -9.18 11.05
C ASP A 339 -32.20 -9.78 12.27
N PHE A 340 -32.29 -11.11 12.44
CA PHE A 340 -31.61 -11.85 13.49
C PHE A 340 -30.11 -11.56 13.55
N LEU A 341 -29.40 -11.62 12.41
CA LEU A 341 -27.97 -11.29 12.33
C LEU A 341 -27.65 -9.85 12.74
N ARG A 342 -28.56 -8.91 12.50
CA ARG A 342 -28.35 -7.47 12.79
C ARG A 342 -28.73 -7.08 14.23
N THR A 343 -29.60 -7.85 14.87
CA THR A 343 -30.18 -7.46 16.16
C THR A 343 -29.72 -8.31 17.33
N ASP A 344 -29.36 -9.58 17.10
CA ASP A 344 -28.99 -10.46 18.19
C ASP A 344 -27.61 -10.12 18.76
N GLU A 345 -27.54 -9.94 20.08
CA GLU A 345 -26.32 -9.49 20.78
C GLU A 345 -25.17 -10.51 20.67
N GLN A 346 -25.44 -11.78 20.36
CA GLN A 346 -24.41 -12.81 20.21
C GLN A 346 -23.42 -12.50 19.08
N PHE A 347 -23.83 -11.67 18.11
CA PHE A 347 -23.01 -11.32 16.96
C PHE A 347 -22.13 -10.10 17.19
N TYR A 348 -22.11 -9.51 18.38
CA TYR A 348 -21.37 -8.28 18.63
C TYR A 348 -20.45 -8.39 19.85
N ALA A 349 -19.25 -7.85 19.72
CA ALA A 349 -18.37 -7.67 20.88
C ALA A 349 -18.91 -6.56 21.80
N SER A 350 -18.85 -6.79 23.09
CA SER A 350 -19.22 -5.81 24.12
C SER A 350 -18.11 -4.80 24.40
N THR A 351 -16.84 -5.17 24.15
CA THR A 351 -15.69 -4.28 24.34
C THR A 351 -14.69 -4.35 23.19
N PRO A 352 -13.85 -3.32 22.99
CA PRO A 352 -12.74 -3.35 22.03
C PRO A 352 -11.81 -4.56 22.22
N GLU A 353 -11.51 -4.92 23.47
CA GLU A 353 -10.63 -6.02 23.82
C GLU A 353 -11.23 -7.37 23.43
N GLN A 354 -12.54 -7.53 23.56
CA GLN A 354 -13.23 -8.74 23.12
C GLN A 354 -13.15 -8.90 21.60
N LEU A 355 -13.36 -7.83 20.83
CA LEU A 355 -13.21 -7.88 19.37
C LEU A 355 -11.77 -8.22 18.97
N GLN A 356 -10.78 -7.61 19.63
CA GLN A 356 -9.37 -7.88 19.37
C GLN A 356 -8.97 -9.31 19.74
N ALA A 357 -9.50 -9.87 20.83
CA ALA A 357 -9.25 -11.25 21.24
C ALA A 357 -9.82 -12.24 20.22
N GLU A 358 -11.03 -12.00 19.70
CA GLU A 358 -11.63 -12.81 18.63
C GLU A 358 -10.75 -12.79 17.37
N VAL A 359 -10.36 -11.60 16.92
CA VAL A 359 -9.49 -11.44 15.74
C VAL A 359 -8.15 -12.13 15.95
N ALA A 360 -7.52 -11.96 17.12
CA ALA A 360 -6.25 -12.62 17.45
C ALA A 360 -6.36 -14.15 17.41
N LEU A 361 -7.48 -14.73 17.86
CA LEU A 361 -7.72 -16.17 17.80
C LEU A 361 -7.87 -16.66 16.36
N ILE A 362 -8.61 -15.94 15.51
CA ILE A 362 -8.77 -16.24 14.08
C ILE A 362 -7.40 -16.26 13.40
N LEU A 363 -6.61 -15.21 13.59
CA LEU A 363 -5.26 -15.09 13.03
C LEU A 363 -4.35 -16.22 13.49
N LYS A 364 -4.38 -16.55 14.79
CA LYS A 364 -3.53 -17.61 15.33
C LYS A 364 -3.90 -18.99 14.82
N ARG A 365 -5.19 -19.25 14.56
CA ARG A 365 -5.65 -20.48 13.90
C ARG A 365 -5.14 -20.53 12.46
N MET A 366 -5.24 -19.43 11.72
CA MET A 366 -4.79 -19.39 10.32
C MET A 366 -3.28 -19.54 10.20
N ASP A 367 -2.49 -18.93 11.10
CA ASP A 367 -1.03 -19.12 11.16
C ASP A 367 -0.64 -20.60 11.17
N GLY A 368 -1.38 -21.43 11.92
CA GLY A 368 -1.15 -22.87 11.99
C GLY A 368 -1.48 -23.63 10.70
N ARG A 369 -2.34 -23.05 9.85
CA ARG A 369 -2.77 -23.62 8.56
C ARG A 369 -1.94 -23.15 7.37
N LEU A 370 -1.23 -22.03 7.49
CA LEU A 370 -0.42 -21.48 6.40
C LEU A 370 0.56 -22.48 5.75
N PRO A 371 1.26 -23.36 6.51
CA PRO A 371 2.15 -24.35 5.91
C PRO A 371 1.43 -25.43 5.07
N GLU A 372 0.13 -25.66 5.31
CA GLU A 372 -0.69 -26.59 4.51
C GLU A 372 -1.05 -25.98 3.14
N LEU A 373 -1.15 -24.64 3.08
CA LEU A 373 -1.56 -23.88 1.90
C LEU A 373 -0.39 -23.37 1.05
N PHE A 374 0.75 -23.05 1.67
CA PHE A 374 1.84 -22.34 1.00
C PHE A 374 3.21 -22.96 1.26
N GLY A 375 3.96 -23.18 0.17
CA GLY A 375 5.35 -23.68 0.24
C GLY A 375 6.39 -22.62 0.64
N ARG A 376 6.03 -21.33 0.65
CA ARG A 376 6.89 -20.22 1.08
C ARG A 376 6.07 -19.23 1.92
N LEU A 377 6.57 -18.91 3.10
CA LEU A 377 5.99 -17.94 4.02
C LEU A 377 6.95 -16.74 4.19
N PRO A 378 6.43 -15.52 4.38
CA PRO A 378 7.26 -14.35 4.64
C PRO A 378 7.96 -14.48 6.00
N ARG A 379 9.14 -13.88 6.08
CA ARG A 379 9.88 -13.73 7.34
C ARG A 379 9.41 -12.52 8.13
N MET A 380 8.98 -11.45 7.47
CA MET A 380 8.50 -10.25 8.13
C MET A 380 7.25 -10.57 8.95
N PRO A 381 7.24 -10.28 10.28
CA PRO A 381 6.08 -10.55 11.11
C PRO A 381 4.96 -9.52 10.88
N TYR A 382 3.78 -9.84 11.41
CA TYR A 382 2.67 -8.91 11.56
C TYR A 382 2.15 -8.85 12.99
N GLY A 383 1.42 -7.77 13.31
CA GLY A 383 0.70 -7.62 14.57
C GLY A 383 -0.70 -7.07 14.39
N LEU A 384 -1.48 -7.10 15.47
CA LEU A 384 -2.82 -6.50 15.56
C LEU A 384 -2.75 -5.18 16.33
N LYS A 385 -3.38 -4.13 15.81
CA LYS A 385 -3.51 -2.82 16.47
C LYS A 385 -4.94 -2.30 16.39
N GLN A 386 -5.31 -1.43 17.32
CA GLN A 386 -6.53 -0.65 17.20
C GLN A 386 -6.30 0.53 16.25
N VAL A 387 -7.28 0.84 15.40
CA VAL A 387 -7.27 2.11 14.66
C VAL A 387 -7.20 3.28 15.65
N PRO A 388 -6.24 4.21 15.49
CA PRO A 388 -6.13 5.37 16.38
C PRO A 388 -7.43 6.17 16.49
N ALA A 389 -7.82 6.55 17.71
CA ALA A 389 -9.12 7.16 18.00
C ALA A 389 -9.43 8.44 17.17
N TYR A 390 -8.40 9.18 16.75
CA TYR A 390 -8.56 10.42 16.00
C TYR A 390 -8.97 10.19 14.52
N ILE A 391 -8.69 9.02 13.94
CA ILE A 391 -9.13 8.64 12.58
C ILE A 391 -10.23 7.57 12.58
N ALA A 392 -10.45 6.88 13.71
CA ALA A 392 -11.37 5.76 13.81
C ALA A 392 -12.82 6.05 13.33
N PRO A 393 -13.43 7.23 13.59
CA PRO A 393 -14.78 7.52 13.09
C PRO A 393 -14.90 7.61 11.56
N LYS A 394 -13.79 7.92 10.88
CA LYS A 394 -13.72 8.09 9.41
C LYS A 394 -13.06 6.90 8.70
N THR A 395 -12.49 5.97 9.47
CA THR A 395 -11.85 4.76 8.96
C THR A 395 -12.87 3.65 8.78
N THR A 396 -12.68 2.77 7.80
CA THR A 396 -13.56 1.60 7.59
C THR A 396 -13.41 0.56 8.71
N SER A 397 -13.89 -0.67 8.50
CA SER A 397 -13.78 -1.75 9.49
C SER A 397 -12.34 -2.08 9.88
N ALA A 398 -11.42 -1.95 8.93
CA ALA A 398 -10.03 -2.29 9.09
C ALA A 398 -9.15 -1.59 8.06
N TYR A 399 -7.83 -1.71 8.24
CA TYR A 399 -6.87 -1.63 7.15
C TYR A 399 -5.59 -2.37 7.52
N TYR A 400 -4.86 -2.80 6.50
CA TYR A 400 -3.51 -3.34 6.65
C TYR A 400 -2.44 -2.28 6.36
N MET A 401 -1.46 -2.20 7.25
CA MET A 401 -0.23 -1.41 7.07
C MET A 401 0.92 -2.35 6.71
N MET A 402 1.47 -2.19 5.51
CA MET A 402 2.63 -2.96 5.03
C MET A 402 3.86 -2.79 5.93
N PRO A 403 4.74 -3.80 6.03
CA PRO A 403 6.07 -3.64 6.63
C PRO A 403 6.89 -2.58 5.89
N SER A 404 7.90 -2.02 6.57
CA SER A 404 8.84 -1.09 5.92
C SER A 404 9.78 -1.85 4.98
N GLY A 405 10.12 -1.24 3.84
CA GLY A 405 11.01 -1.86 2.84
C GLY A 405 12.42 -2.17 3.35
N ASP A 406 12.86 -1.50 4.43
CA ASP A 406 14.13 -1.75 5.10
C ASP A 406 14.09 -2.92 6.12
N GLY A 407 12.93 -3.57 6.29
CA GLY A 407 12.72 -4.68 7.21
C GLY A 407 12.68 -4.31 8.70
N ARG A 408 12.68 -3.01 9.05
CA ARG A 408 12.77 -2.56 10.45
C ARG A 408 11.42 -2.37 11.14
N ARG A 409 10.30 -2.35 10.40
CA ARG A 409 8.94 -2.22 10.93
C ARG A 409 8.09 -3.38 10.41
N ALA A 410 7.46 -4.11 11.34
CA ALA A 410 6.49 -5.16 11.03
C ALA A 410 5.26 -4.63 10.28
N GLY A 411 4.53 -5.54 9.63
CA GLY A 411 3.18 -5.25 9.14
C GLY A 411 2.19 -5.15 10.31
N TYR A 412 1.09 -4.42 10.13
CA TYR A 412 0.06 -4.34 11.15
C TYR A 412 -1.34 -4.35 10.54
N TYR A 413 -2.18 -5.25 11.02
CA TYR A 413 -3.61 -5.21 10.81
C TYR A 413 -4.22 -4.29 11.87
N PHE A 414 -4.82 -3.18 11.43
CA PHE A 414 -5.56 -2.27 12.27
C PHE A 414 -7.06 -2.61 12.23
N ILE A 415 -7.63 -2.98 13.38
CA ILE A 415 -9.06 -3.23 13.54
C ILE A 415 -9.74 -1.99 14.16
N ASN A 416 -10.86 -1.57 13.58
CA ASN A 416 -11.60 -0.39 14.03
C ASN A 416 -12.66 -0.77 15.07
N THR A 417 -12.40 -0.42 16.33
CA THR A 417 -13.27 -0.72 17.48
C THR A 417 -14.19 0.45 17.87
N TYR A 418 -14.23 1.54 17.09
CA TYR A 418 -14.99 2.76 17.44
C TYR A 418 -16.50 2.51 17.54
N ASN A 419 -17.07 1.74 16.61
CA ASN A 419 -18.49 1.39 16.59
C ASN A 419 -18.66 -0.13 16.51
N LEU A 420 -18.56 -0.81 17.66
CA LEU A 420 -18.64 -2.27 17.75
C LEU A 420 -19.93 -2.86 17.16
N LYS A 421 -21.06 -2.13 17.26
CA LYS A 421 -22.33 -2.54 16.63
C LYS A 421 -22.31 -2.56 15.10
N SER A 422 -21.28 -1.97 14.49
CA SER A 422 -21.02 -2.05 13.05
C SER A 422 -19.90 -3.03 12.71
N ARG A 423 -19.49 -3.88 13.66
CA ARG A 423 -18.41 -4.88 13.53
C ARG A 423 -18.91 -6.26 13.98
N PRO A 424 -19.87 -6.86 13.25
CA PRO A 424 -20.39 -8.14 13.65
C PRO A 424 -19.29 -9.21 13.63
N LEU A 425 -19.27 -10.08 14.64
CA LEU A 425 -18.29 -11.14 14.80
C LEU A 425 -18.33 -12.11 13.60
N PHE A 426 -19.51 -12.36 13.03
CA PHE A 426 -19.64 -13.29 11.91
C PHE A 426 -18.86 -12.86 10.65
N GLU A 427 -18.50 -11.58 10.50
CA GLU A 427 -17.67 -11.07 9.41
C GLU A 427 -16.15 -11.19 9.68
N MET A 428 -15.75 -11.41 10.94
CA MET A 428 -14.34 -11.24 11.35
C MET A 428 -13.39 -12.28 10.78
N GLU A 429 -13.88 -13.49 10.42
CA GLU A 429 -13.03 -14.47 9.75
C GLU A 429 -12.60 -13.94 8.38
N ALA A 430 -13.55 -13.62 7.49
CA ALA A 430 -13.25 -13.07 6.18
C ALA A 430 -12.43 -11.77 6.24
N LEU A 431 -12.78 -10.83 7.11
CA LEU A 431 -11.99 -9.59 7.25
C LEU A 431 -10.54 -9.87 7.68
N SER A 432 -10.32 -10.77 8.64
CA SER A 432 -8.97 -11.06 9.13
C SER A 432 -8.14 -11.83 8.11
N LEU A 433 -8.77 -12.74 7.36
CA LEU A 433 -8.10 -13.45 6.26
C LEU A 433 -7.73 -12.51 5.11
N HIS A 434 -8.55 -11.50 4.83
CA HIS A 434 -8.30 -10.46 3.83
C HIS A 434 -7.13 -9.55 4.23
N GLU A 435 -7.19 -8.95 5.43
CA GLU A 435 -6.26 -7.89 5.85
C GLU A 435 -4.89 -8.43 6.30
N ALA A 436 -4.84 -9.63 6.86
CA ALA A 436 -3.59 -10.19 7.39
C ALA A 436 -3.21 -11.45 6.61
N VAL A 437 -3.43 -12.63 7.20
CA VAL A 437 -3.02 -13.90 6.61
C VAL A 437 -4.26 -14.76 6.30
N PRO A 438 -4.34 -15.37 5.11
CA PRO A 438 -3.32 -15.40 4.05
C PRO A 438 -3.40 -14.25 3.04
N GLY A 439 -4.15 -13.18 3.31
CA GLY A 439 -4.35 -12.04 2.40
C GLY A 439 -3.18 -11.06 2.32
N HIS A 440 -3.44 -9.77 2.58
CA HIS A 440 -2.50 -8.68 2.31
C HIS A 440 -1.14 -8.85 2.99
N HIS A 441 -1.07 -9.29 4.25
CA HIS A 441 0.22 -9.49 4.91
C HIS A 441 1.08 -10.50 4.17
N LEU A 442 0.51 -11.67 3.87
CA LEU A 442 1.26 -12.75 3.22
C LEU A 442 1.78 -12.29 1.86
N GLN A 443 0.92 -11.69 1.03
CA GLN A 443 1.27 -11.27 -0.32
C GLN A 443 2.30 -10.13 -0.33
N LEU A 444 2.05 -9.06 0.43
CA LEU A 444 2.89 -7.85 0.39
C LEU A 444 4.25 -8.08 1.06
N ALA A 445 4.28 -8.85 2.16
CA ALA A 445 5.55 -9.20 2.80
C ALA A 445 6.40 -10.10 1.90
N LEU A 446 5.79 -11.11 1.26
CA LEU A 446 6.52 -11.95 0.29
C LEU A 446 7.04 -11.12 -0.88
N GLN A 447 6.22 -10.22 -1.44
CA GLN A 447 6.62 -9.36 -2.56
C GLN A 447 7.88 -8.54 -2.23
N GLN A 448 7.99 -7.99 -1.02
CA GLN A 448 9.17 -7.25 -0.58
C GLN A 448 10.41 -8.14 -0.42
N GLU A 449 10.23 -9.40 -0.02
CA GLU A 449 11.30 -10.39 0.18
C GLU A 449 11.78 -11.08 -1.12
N LEU A 450 11.28 -10.67 -2.30
CA LEU A 450 11.70 -11.20 -3.61
C LEU A 450 12.91 -10.43 -4.16
N ASP A 451 14.08 -10.59 -3.54
CA ASP A 451 15.32 -9.87 -3.87
C ASP A 451 15.85 -10.13 -5.30
N ASP A 452 15.35 -11.15 -5.98
CA ASP A 452 15.66 -11.46 -7.39
C ASP A 452 14.86 -10.60 -8.38
N LEU A 453 13.92 -9.78 -7.90
CA LEU A 453 13.13 -8.88 -8.72
C LEU A 453 13.70 -7.46 -8.76
N PRO A 454 13.60 -6.77 -9.92
CA PRO A 454 13.86 -5.34 -9.98
C PRO A 454 13.03 -4.57 -8.94
N ALA A 455 13.62 -3.50 -8.38
CA ALA A 455 13.01 -2.75 -7.28
C ALA A 455 11.63 -2.18 -7.65
N PHE A 456 11.46 -1.65 -8.88
CA PHE A 456 10.16 -1.16 -9.35
C PHE A 456 9.06 -2.22 -9.21
N ARG A 457 9.36 -3.49 -9.47
CA ARG A 457 8.40 -4.60 -9.37
C ARG A 457 8.09 -5.00 -7.93
N ARG A 458 9.08 -4.90 -7.03
CA ARG A 458 8.90 -5.17 -5.59
C ARG A 458 8.01 -4.12 -4.91
N PHE A 459 8.03 -2.88 -5.39
CA PHE A 459 7.27 -1.77 -4.81
C PHE A 459 6.08 -1.31 -5.65
N ASN A 460 5.78 -2.01 -6.75
CA ASN A 460 4.57 -1.78 -7.56
C ASN A 460 3.34 -2.41 -6.91
N ASN A 461 2.21 -1.71 -6.97
CA ASN A 461 0.91 -2.17 -6.50
C ASN A 461 -0.09 -2.21 -7.66
N VAL A 462 -0.44 -3.42 -8.11
CA VAL A 462 -1.51 -3.65 -9.09
C VAL A 462 -2.78 -4.02 -8.34
N THR A 463 -3.76 -3.11 -8.28
CA THR A 463 -4.98 -3.27 -7.46
C THR A 463 -5.71 -4.59 -7.70
N ALA A 464 -5.98 -4.98 -8.96
CA ALA A 464 -6.62 -6.27 -9.24
C ALA A 464 -5.86 -7.47 -8.68
N PHE A 465 -4.53 -7.41 -8.63
CA PHE A 465 -3.72 -8.48 -8.05
C PHE A 465 -3.76 -8.45 -6.52
N VAL A 466 -3.55 -7.27 -5.92
CA VAL A 466 -3.49 -7.11 -4.45
C VAL A 466 -4.86 -7.37 -3.80
N GLU A 467 -5.91 -6.71 -4.27
CA GLU A 467 -7.28 -6.85 -3.75
C GLU A 467 -7.91 -8.18 -4.18
N GLY A 468 -7.61 -8.63 -5.42
CA GLY A 468 -8.07 -9.93 -5.90
C GLY A 468 -7.43 -11.08 -5.12
N TRP A 469 -6.16 -10.97 -4.73
CA TRP A 469 -5.51 -11.91 -3.83
C TRP A 469 -6.18 -11.94 -2.46
N ALA A 470 -6.42 -10.78 -1.86
CA ALA A 470 -7.05 -10.71 -0.55
C ALA A 470 -8.50 -11.26 -0.57
N LEU A 471 -9.26 -11.01 -1.65
CA LEU A 471 -10.58 -11.62 -1.84
C LEU A 471 -10.50 -13.14 -2.07
N TYR A 472 -9.49 -13.62 -2.82
CA TYR A 472 -9.22 -15.06 -2.95
C TYR A 472 -8.85 -15.70 -1.61
N ALA A 473 -8.07 -15.02 -0.77
CA ALA A 473 -7.69 -15.46 0.56
C ALA A 473 -8.88 -15.62 1.51
N GLU A 474 -9.94 -14.80 1.38
CA GLU A 474 -11.21 -15.02 2.07
C GLU A 474 -11.79 -16.40 1.73
N ARG A 475 -11.78 -16.78 0.45
CA ARG A 475 -12.29 -18.10 0.02
C ARG A 475 -11.43 -19.26 0.50
N LEU A 476 -10.10 -19.10 0.58
CA LEU A 476 -9.18 -20.13 1.06
C LEU A 476 -9.49 -20.61 2.49
N GLY A 477 -10.13 -19.79 3.31
CA GLY A 477 -10.57 -20.21 4.64
C GLY A 477 -11.43 -21.47 4.63
N LEU A 478 -12.26 -21.67 3.58
CA LEU A 478 -13.09 -22.87 3.42
C LEU A 478 -12.26 -24.15 3.33
N GLU A 479 -11.06 -24.09 2.77
CA GLU A 479 -10.20 -25.27 2.55
C GLU A 479 -9.51 -25.74 3.83
N VAL A 480 -9.37 -24.86 4.83
CA VAL A 480 -8.61 -25.13 6.07
C VAL A 480 -9.44 -24.99 7.35
N GLY A 481 -10.76 -25.11 7.21
CA GLY A 481 -11.67 -25.29 8.33
C GLY A 481 -12.14 -24.00 9.01
N PHE A 482 -12.18 -22.88 8.28
CA PHE A 482 -12.92 -21.67 8.69
C PHE A 482 -14.38 -21.75 8.22
N TYR A 483 -15.21 -20.78 8.62
CA TYR A 483 -16.61 -20.67 8.22
C TYR A 483 -17.47 -21.88 8.58
N GLN A 484 -17.19 -22.49 9.74
CA GLN A 484 -17.80 -23.77 10.13
C GLN A 484 -19.28 -23.63 10.54
N ASP A 485 -19.69 -22.46 11.01
CA ASP A 485 -21.09 -22.17 11.32
C ASP A 485 -21.71 -21.32 10.19
N PRO A 486 -23.04 -21.43 9.98
CA PRO A 486 -23.72 -20.76 8.87
C PRO A 486 -23.61 -19.22 8.97
N TYR A 487 -23.44 -18.65 10.15
CA TYR A 487 -23.34 -17.20 10.30
C TYR A 487 -21.98 -16.70 9.80
N ARG A 488 -20.89 -17.39 10.14
CA ARG A 488 -19.53 -17.07 9.65
C ARG A 488 -19.42 -17.23 8.13
N ASP A 489 -20.00 -18.30 7.58
CA ASP A 489 -20.01 -18.49 6.13
C ASP A 489 -20.88 -17.42 5.42
N PHE A 490 -21.99 -17.03 6.05
CA PHE A 490 -22.74 -15.86 5.60
C PHE A 490 -21.94 -14.56 5.67
N GLY A 491 -21.10 -14.38 6.69
CA GLY A 491 -20.19 -13.24 6.82
C GLY A 491 -19.18 -13.14 5.69
N ARG A 492 -18.61 -14.27 5.26
CA ARG A 492 -17.78 -14.35 4.04
C ARG A 492 -18.53 -13.86 2.80
N LEU A 493 -19.76 -14.34 2.58
CA LEU A 493 -20.57 -13.92 1.43
C LEU A 493 -21.07 -12.48 1.54
N SER A 494 -21.28 -11.96 2.73
CA SER A 494 -21.66 -10.54 2.93
C SER A 494 -20.57 -9.61 2.40
N PHE A 495 -19.33 -9.99 2.64
CA PHE A 495 -18.15 -9.32 2.15
C PHE A 495 -17.97 -9.50 0.64
N GLU A 496 -18.17 -10.70 0.11
CA GLU A 496 -18.16 -10.97 -1.33
C GLU A 496 -19.24 -10.16 -2.08
N MET A 497 -20.47 -10.15 -1.56
CA MET A 497 -21.63 -9.38 -2.05
C MET A 497 -21.30 -7.88 -2.08
N TRP A 498 -20.68 -7.36 -1.02
CA TRP A 498 -20.29 -5.96 -0.98
C TRP A 498 -19.29 -5.58 -2.08
N ARG A 499 -18.33 -6.46 -2.41
CA ARG A 499 -17.42 -6.23 -3.54
C ARG A 499 -18.12 -6.39 -4.89
N ALA A 500 -19.07 -7.31 -5.04
CA ALA A 500 -19.84 -7.46 -6.27
C ALA A 500 -20.78 -6.26 -6.55
N CYS A 501 -21.25 -5.58 -5.50
CA CYS A 501 -22.04 -4.35 -5.60
C CYS A 501 -21.21 -3.09 -5.93
N ARG A 502 -19.89 -3.12 -5.75
CA ARG A 502 -18.97 -2.02 -6.08
C ARG A 502 -18.62 -2.05 -7.56
#